data_AF-A0A2V6AZZ8-F1
#
_entry.id   AF-A0A2V6AZZ8-F1
#
_cell.length_a   1.000
_cell.length_b   1.000
_cell.length_c   1.000
_cell.angle_alpha   90.00
_cell.angle_beta   90.00
_cell.angle_gamma   90.00
#
_symmetry.space_group_name_H-M   'P 1'
#
loop_
_entity.id
_entity.type
_entity.pdbx_description
1 polymer ?
#
loop_
_entity_poly.entity_id
_entity_poly.type
_entity_poly.pdbx_seq_one_letter_code
_entity_poly.pdbx_strand_id
1 'polypeptide(L)'
;MNFFAELKRRNVYKVAVAYAVVAWLLIQAASIFFPAFDAPPWVMKIFIIVIIFGFPVALIFSWAFEITPEGIKLESEIAPNKSIARRTGRKIVAVTIALAVVAAGLFVYQLVRSKSDSSGSPTAATIANKSIAVLPFDNLSRDPDNAYFCEGVQDEILTRLAKIADLKVISRTSTQHFKSTPDNLPQIAKQLGVAHILEGSVQKASDQVRVNVQLINALTDAHLWADTYDRKLTDIFAVESEIAKTIAETLQAKLTGSEKSSIAKEPTVNPEAYELYLKGRFFWNKRTGDDLRKSIEYLKQAIAKDPGYALAYAALADSYGLLRFYGGASPAESVVPAEAAAKKALELDDSLAEAHASLGLIATEELEVNRGVNELERAIQLNPNYATAHHWLGLALATLRQSDRSIGELKRALELDPLSMIINADLSIIYLYARRYDAAEAQARKTLEIDSRS
;
A
#
# COMPACT_ATOMS: atom_id res chain seq x y z
N MET A 1 59.71 6.79 -33.69
CA MET A 1 59.84 6.52 -32.25
C MET A 1 58.46 6.10 -31.72
N ASN A 2 58.35 4.99 -31.01
CA ASN A 2 57.05 4.43 -30.60
C ASN A 2 56.35 5.32 -29.56
N PHE A 3 55.14 5.79 -29.86
CA PHE A 3 54.27 6.56 -28.96
C PHE A 3 54.14 5.93 -27.55
N PHE A 4 54.05 4.60 -27.50
CA PHE A 4 54.02 3.83 -26.25
C PHE A 4 55.31 3.91 -25.42
N ALA A 5 56.48 4.04 -26.06
CA ALA A 5 57.74 4.21 -25.35
C ALA A 5 57.83 5.59 -24.69
N GLU A 6 57.22 6.60 -25.29
CA GLU A 6 57.21 7.98 -24.78
C GLU A 6 56.18 8.17 -23.66
N LEU A 7 55.01 7.53 -23.74
CA LEU A 7 54.03 7.41 -22.65
C LEU A 7 54.62 6.75 -21.40
N LYS A 8 55.45 5.72 -21.58
CA LYS A 8 56.13 5.01 -20.50
C LYS A 8 57.28 5.85 -19.91
N ARG A 9 57.99 6.61 -20.76
CA ARG A 9 59.07 7.54 -20.34
C ARG A 9 58.53 8.67 -19.45
N ARG A 10 57.40 9.28 -19.81
CA ARG A 10 56.82 10.45 -19.12
C ARG A 10 55.91 10.10 -17.94
N ASN A 11 55.91 8.85 -17.47
CA ASN A 11 55.05 8.37 -16.36
C ASN A 11 53.53 8.61 -16.51
N VAL A 12 53.03 8.98 -17.69
CA VAL A 12 51.63 9.35 -17.94
C VAL A 12 50.67 8.19 -17.60
N TYR A 13 51.11 6.94 -17.77
CA TYR A 13 50.34 5.75 -17.36
C TYR A 13 50.04 5.70 -15.86
N LYS A 14 50.92 6.21 -14.99
CA LYS A 14 50.67 6.26 -13.54
C LYS A 14 49.57 7.27 -13.20
N VAL A 15 49.52 8.38 -13.94
CA VAL A 15 48.47 9.39 -13.80
C VAL A 15 47.14 8.86 -14.31
N ALA A 16 47.12 8.12 -15.42
CA ALA A 16 45.93 7.40 -15.89
C ALA A 16 45.36 6.45 -14.81
N VAL A 17 46.22 5.63 -14.19
CA VAL A 17 45.81 4.70 -13.14
C VAL A 17 45.33 5.45 -11.89
N ALA A 18 46.06 6.48 -11.45
CA ALA A 18 45.65 7.29 -10.31
C ALA A 18 44.32 8.01 -10.56
N TYR A 19 44.11 8.57 -11.75
CA TYR A 19 42.86 9.21 -12.15
C TYR A 19 41.70 8.21 -12.13
N ALA A 20 41.90 6.99 -12.64
CA ALA A 20 40.88 5.95 -12.62
C ALA A 20 40.46 5.55 -11.19
N VAL A 21 41.44 5.41 -10.28
CA VAL A 21 41.16 5.09 -8.86
C VAL A 21 40.40 6.23 -8.17
N VAL A 22 40.82 7.49 -8.38
CA VAL A 22 40.15 8.66 -7.79
C VAL A 22 38.76 8.85 -8.38
N ALA A 23 38.62 8.72 -9.70
CA ALA A 23 37.33 8.78 -10.39
C ALA A 23 36.35 7.71 -9.86
N TRP A 24 36.82 6.48 -9.67
CA TRP A 24 36.03 5.41 -9.08
C TRP A 24 35.58 5.73 -7.65
N LEU A 25 36.46 6.25 -6.81
CA LEU A 25 36.11 6.68 -5.44
C LEU A 25 35.11 7.83 -5.44
N LEU A 26 35.27 8.82 -6.32
CA LEU A 26 34.34 9.95 -6.45
C LEU A 26 32.95 9.49 -6.92
N ILE A 27 32.89 8.54 -7.85
CA ILE A 27 31.62 7.95 -8.30
C ILE A 27 30.94 7.19 -7.17
N GLN A 28 31.68 6.40 -6.38
CA GLN A 28 31.12 5.73 -5.20
C GLN A 28 30.59 6.73 -4.17
N ALA A 29 31.37 7.77 -3.84
CA ALA A 29 30.92 8.80 -2.91
C ALA A 29 29.65 9.51 -3.43
N ALA A 30 29.63 9.93 -4.69
CA ALA A 30 28.47 10.56 -5.31
C ALA A 30 27.23 9.67 -5.30
N SER A 31 27.40 8.35 -5.52
CA SER A 31 26.28 7.39 -5.48
C SER A 31 25.61 7.28 -4.09
N ILE A 32 26.32 7.65 -3.02
CA ILE A 32 25.82 7.67 -1.65
C ILE A 32 25.28 9.05 -1.30
N PHE A 33 26.04 10.12 -1.60
CA PHE A 33 25.70 11.48 -1.20
C PHE A 33 24.56 12.08 -2.05
N PHE A 34 24.53 11.87 -3.37
CA PHE A 34 23.50 12.51 -4.20
C PHE A 34 22.08 12.08 -3.83
N PRO A 35 21.77 10.80 -3.61
CA PRO A 35 20.47 10.40 -3.07
C PRO A 35 20.19 10.97 -1.68
N ALA A 36 21.22 11.09 -0.83
CA ALA A 36 21.07 11.65 0.52
C ALA A 36 20.68 13.14 0.55
N PHE A 37 20.87 13.85 -0.57
CA PHE A 37 20.50 15.27 -0.73
C PHE A 37 19.35 15.48 -1.74
N ASP A 38 18.57 14.45 -2.05
CA ASP A 38 17.48 14.49 -3.04
C ASP A 38 17.91 15.06 -4.40
N ALA A 39 19.17 14.83 -4.80
CA ALA A 39 19.68 15.33 -6.06
C ALA A 39 18.96 14.64 -7.24
N PRO A 40 18.49 15.39 -8.24
CA PRO A 40 17.81 14.80 -9.40
C PRO A 40 18.66 13.75 -10.13
N PRO A 41 18.05 12.70 -10.75
CA PRO A 41 18.80 11.64 -11.45
C PRO A 41 19.73 12.12 -12.57
N TRP A 42 19.46 13.30 -13.16
CA TRP A 42 20.32 13.88 -14.20
C TRP A 42 21.66 14.39 -13.64
N VAL A 43 21.74 14.73 -12.35
CA VAL A 43 22.97 15.25 -11.71
C VAL A 43 24.08 14.20 -11.72
N MET A 44 23.74 12.93 -11.47
CA MET A 44 24.70 11.83 -11.56
C MET A 44 25.25 11.65 -12.99
N LYS A 45 24.41 11.84 -14.00
CA LYS A 45 24.82 11.76 -15.42
C LYS A 45 25.81 12.88 -15.76
N ILE A 46 25.54 14.12 -15.35
CA ILE A 46 26.45 15.25 -15.57
C ILE A 46 27.77 15.03 -14.82
N PHE A 47 27.72 14.53 -13.58
CA PHE A 47 28.91 14.25 -12.78
C PHE A 47 29.85 13.24 -13.45
N ILE A 48 29.29 12.14 -13.98
CA ILE A 48 30.06 11.15 -14.75
C ILE A 48 30.65 11.75 -16.03
N ILE A 49 29.87 12.56 -16.75
CA ILE A 49 30.33 13.25 -17.98
C ILE A 49 31.54 14.13 -17.66
N VAL A 50 31.50 14.92 -16.58
CA VAL A 50 32.62 15.78 -16.17
C VAL A 50 33.88 14.97 -15.86
N ILE A 51 33.75 13.83 -15.18
CA ILE A 51 34.88 12.92 -14.90
C ILE A 51 35.46 12.34 -16.19
N ILE A 52 34.61 11.93 -17.15
CA ILE A 52 35.07 11.39 -18.43
C ILE A 52 35.83 12.46 -19.23
N PHE A 53 35.30 13.68 -19.33
CA PHE A 53 35.96 14.78 -20.04
C PHE A 53 37.20 15.32 -19.30
N GLY A 54 37.26 15.18 -17.98
CA GLY A 54 38.44 15.52 -17.19
C GLY A 54 39.62 14.58 -17.42
N PHE A 55 39.39 13.35 -17.87
CA PHE A 55 40.45 12.37 -18.10
C PHE A 55 41.42 12.78 -19.24
N PRO A 56 40.97 13.14 -20.46
CA PRO A 56 41.85 13.68 -21.50
C PRO A 56 42.65 14.90 -21.05
N VAL A 57 42.02 15.81 -20.30
CA VAL A 57 42.68 17.02 -19.77
C VAL A 57 43.79 16.65 -18.80
N ALA A 58 43.53 15.73 -17.88
CA ALA A 58 44.54 15.24 -16.93
C ALA A 58 45.72 14.55 -17.64
N LEU A 59 45.46 13.82 -18.73
CA LEU A 59 46.52 13.22 -19.55
C LEU A 59 47.35 14.26 -20.30
N ILE A 60 46.71 15.30 -20.87
CA ILE A 60 47.40 16.40 -21.56
C ILE A 60 48.29 17.18 -20.59
N PHE A 61 47.77 17.50 -19.39
CA PHE A 61 48.55 18.17 -18.35
C PHE A 61 49.74 17.32 -17.88
N SER A 62 49.53 16.02 -17.68
CA SER A 62 50.59 15.07 -17.33
C SER A 62 51.64 14.92 -18.44
N TRP A 63 51.24 15.08 -19.69
CA TRP A 63 52.14 15.01 -20.84
C TRP A 63 52.95 16.30 -21.04
N ALA A 64 52.37 17.45 -20.69
CA ALA A 64 52.96 18.78 -20.87
C ALA A 64 53.75 19.31 -19.67
N PHE A 65 53.51 18.80 -18.45
CA PHE A 65 54.12 19.32 -17.22
C PHE A 65 54.61 18.18 -16.30
N GLU A 66 55.91 18.14 -16.01
CA GLU A 66 56.48 17.26 -14.98
C GLU A 66 56.55 18.00 -13.63
N ILE A 67 55.92 17.46 -12.58
CA ILE A 67 55.92 18.06 -11.24
C ILE A 67 57.27 17.75 -10.57
N THR A 68 58.22 18.67 -10.69
CA THR A 68 59.47 18.64 -9.93
C THR A 68 59.32 19.32 -8.55
N PRO A 69 60.13 18.96 -7.54
CA PRO A 69 60.04 19.51 -6.17
C PRO A 69 60.23 21.04 -6.03
N GLU A 70 60.56 21.74 -7.11
CA GLU A 70 60.92 23.17 -7.11
C GLU A 70 59.85 24.08 -7.78
N GLY A 71 58.67 23.55 -8.12
CA GLY A 71 57.56 24.30 -8.74
C GLY A 71 57.36 24.02 -10.23
N ILE A 72 56.27 24.56 -10.80
CA ILE A 72 55.85 24.37 -12.20
C ILE A 72 56.83 25.13 -13.13
N LYS A 73 57.58 24.42 -13.99
CA LYS A 73 58.41 25.01 -15.05
C LYS A 73 58.11 24.38 -16.41
N LEU A 74 58.11 25.22 -17.46
CA LEU A 74 58.06 24.82 -18.86
C LEU A 74 59.46 24.37 -19.32
N GLU A 75 59.55 23.19 -19.93
CA GLU A 75 60.81 22.45 -20.13
C GLU A 75 61.41 22.63 -21.55
N SER A 76 61.75 23.86 -21.96
CA SER A 76 62.72 24.06 -23.03
C SER A 76 64.07 24.43 -22.41
N GLU A 77 65.03 23.51 -22.53
CA GLU A 77 66.45 23.56 -22.09
C GLU A 77 66.76 22.98 -20.68
N ILE A 78 67.21 21.71 -20.63
CA ILE A 78 68.58 21.30 -20.26
C ILE A 78 68.75 19.75 -20.31
N ALA A 79 70.00 19.34 -20.57
CA ALA A 79 70.63 18.08 -20.98
C ALA A 79 70.47 16.80 -20.10
N PRO A 80 70.75 15.60 -20.67
CA PRO A 80 70.46 14.30 -20.08
C PRO A 80 71.50 13.90 -19.03
N ASN A 81 71.06 13.06 -18.09
CA ASN A 81 71.88 12.36 -17.07
C ASN A 81 71.92 13.01 -15.68
N LYS A 82 70.81 12.89 -14.94
CA LYS A 82 70.80 12.48 -13.52
C LYS A 82 69.39 12.05 -13.13
N SER A 83 69.16 10.74 -13.17
CA SER A 83 67.98 10.10 -12.60
C SER A 83 67.96 10.33 -11.08
N ILE A 84 67.08 11.22 -10.59
CA ILE A 84 66.73 11.30 -9.16
C ILE A 84 65.34 10.69 -8.99
N ALA A 85 65.23 9.41 -9.35
CA ALA A 85 64.10 8.56 -9.00
C ALA A 85 64.43 7.79 -7.71
N ARG A 86 63.85 8.21 -6.56
CA ARG A 86 63.46 7.24 -5.48
C ARG A 86 62.70 7.80 -4.28
N ARG A 87 62.69 9.11 -4.00
CA ARG A 87 62.10 9.63 -2.74
C ARG A 87 60.66 10.16 -2.85
N THR A 88 60.24 10.66 -4.01
CA THR A 88 58.93 11.33 -4.17
C THR A 88 57.78 10.34 -4.40
N GLY A 89 58.01 9.26 -5.14
CA GLY A 89 56.99 8.23 -5.40
C GLY A 89 56.53 7.48 -4.16
N ARG A 90 57.42 7.24 -3.18
CA ARG A 90 57.08 6.59 -1.92
C ARG A 90 56.21 7.46 -1.01
N LYS A 91 56.42 8.78 -0.98
CA LYS A 91 55.60 9.70 -0.18
C LYS A 91 54.19 9.83 -0.75
N ILE A 92 54.05 9.94 -2.07
CA ILE A 92 52.74 10.00 -2.71
C ILE A 92 51.97 8.69 -2.49
N VAL A 93 52.61 7.54 -2.72
CA VAL A 93 51.97 6.22 -2.47
C VAL A 93 51.59 6.05 -0.99
N ALA A 94 52.44 6.50 -0.05
CA ALA A 94 52.13 6.43 1.37
C ALA A 94 50.95 7.33 1.77
N VAL A 95 50.84 8.53 1.19
CA VAL A 95 49.70 9.43 1.41
C VAL A 95 48.42 8.86 0.81
N THR A 96 48.49 8.25 -0.38
CA THR A 96 47.33 7.59 -1.01
C THR A 96 46.86 6.38 -0.18
N ILE A 97 47.78 5.56 0.33
CA ILE A 97 47.45 4.42 1.22
C ILE A 97 46.86 4.92 2.55
N ALA A 98 47.43 5.98 3.15
CA ALA A 98 46.91 6.55 4.38
C ALA A 98 45.48 7.09 4.21
N LEU A 99 45.21 7.80 3.10
CA LEU A 99 43.86 8.28 2.77
C LEU A 99 42.88 7.12 2.49
N ALA A 100 43.33 6.05 1.84
CA ALA A 100 42.51 4.87 1.60
C ALA A 100 42.16 4.12 2.90
N VAL A 101 43.09 4.04 3.86
CA VAL A 101 42.84 3.43 5.17
C VAL A 101 41.90 4.29 6.02
N VAL A 102 42.03 5.62 5.98
CA VAL A 102 41.09 6.52 6.66
C VAL A 102 39.70 6.43 6.04
N ALA A 103 39.59 6.37 4.71
CA ALA A 103 38.32 6.17 4.02
C ALA A 103 37.68 4.81 4.36
N ALA A 104 38.46 3.73 4.40
CA ALA A 104 37.98 2.41 4.80
C ALA A 104 37.55 2.37 6.28
N GLY A 105 38.28 3.05 7.17
CA GLY A 105 37.93 3.18 8.58
C GLY A 105 36.63 3.97 8.79
N LEU A 106 36.45 5.08 8.07
CA LEU A 106 35.20 5.85 8.07
C LEU A 106 34.02 5.04 7.50
N PHE A 107 34.26 4.24 6.46
CA PHE A 107 33.27 3.35 5.87
C PHE A 107 32.82 2.25 6.84
N VAL A 108 33.75 1.61 7.55
CA VAL A 108 33.44 0.61 8.57
C VAL A 108 32.74 1.26 9.78
N TYR A 109 33.19 2.44 10.21
CA TYR A 109 32.54 3.20 11.28
C TYR A 109 31.09 3.56 10.91
N GLN A 110 30.81 3.95 9.67
CA GLN A 110 29.45 4.19 9.19
C GLN A 110 28.61 2.91 9.08
N LEU A 111 29.20 1.78 8.65
CA LEU A 111 28.49 0.49 8.62
C LEU A 111 28.10 -0.02 10.00
N VAL A 112 28.94 0.22 11.01
CA VAL A 112 28.66 -0.14 12.41
C VAL A 112 27.65 0.84 13.03
N ARG A 113 27.69 2.12 12.68
CA ARG A 113 26.74 3.14 13.17
C ARG A 113 25.37 3.06 12.48
N SER A 114 25.30 2.71 11.19
CA SER A 114 24.05 2.41 10.47
C SER A 114 23.32 1.17 11.01
N LYS A 115 23.95 0.36 11.87
CA LYS A 115 23.30 -0.72 12.62
C LYS A 115 22.78 -0.31 14.00
N SER A 116 23.04 0.93 14.44
CA SER A 116 22.62 1.45 15.75
C SER A 116 21.65 2.64 15.68
N ASP A 117 21.41 3.20 14.49
CA ASP A 117 20.39 4.24 14.24
C ASP A 117 19.07 3.69 13.67
N SER A 118 18.69 2.46 14.04
CA SER A 118 17.30 2.00 13.92
C SER A 118 16.44 2.56 15.07
N SER A 119 16.50 3.88 15.25
CA SER A 119 15.58 4.68 16.05
C SER A 119 14.81 5.55 15.08
N GLY A 120 13.54 5.20 14.84
CA GLY A 120 12.75 5.66 13.71
C GLY A 120 12.62 7.18 13.58
N SER A 121 13.06 7.70 12.43
CA SER A 121 12.30 8.72 11.72
C SER A 121 11.49 8.03 10.62
N PRO A 122 10.24 8.44 10.36
CA PRO A 122 9.34 7.72 9.47
C PRO A 122 9.88 7.81 8.05
N THR A 123 10.34 6.69 7.51
CA THR A 123 10.47 6.49 6.06
C THR A 123 9.14 6.91 5.45
N ALA A 124 9.13 7.87 4.53
CA ALA A 124 7.96 8.14 3.70
C ALA A 124 7.49 6.77 3.17
N ALA A 125 6.30 6.34 3.59
CA ALA A 125 5.81 5.00 3.27
C ALA A 125 5.87 4.83 1.76
N THR A 126 6.75 3.96 1.27
CA THR A 126 6.83 3.64 -0.14
C THR A 126 5.49 3.06 -0.52
N ILE A 127 4.68 3.83 -1.26
CA ILE A 127 3.34 3.41 -1.66
C ILE A 127 3.49 2.13 -2.46
N ALA A 128 2.80 1.07 -2.03
CA ALA A 128 2.87 -0.21 -2.71
C ALA A 128 2.31 -0.06 -4.12
N ASN A 129 3.06 -0.43 -5.15
CA ASN A 129 2.58 -0.31 -6.53
C ASN A 129 1.30 -1.12 -6.76
N LYS A 130 1.16 -2.31 -6.15
CA LYS A 130 -0.05 -3.14 -6.22
C LYS A 130 -1.06 -2.74 -5.14
N SER A 131 -1.53 -1.50 -5.22
CA SER A 131 -2.53 -0.98 -4.29
C SER A 131 -3.58 -0.17 -5.02
N ILE A 132 -4.82 -0.28 -4.54
CA ILE A 132 -5.99 0.30 -5.17
C ILE A 132 -6.98 0.82 -4.14
N ALA A 133 -7.59 1.97 -4.44
CA ALA A 133 -8.79 2.46 -3.78
C ALA A 133 -9.93 2.56 -4.80
N VAL A 134 -11.14 2.19 -4.39
CA VAL A 134 -12.35 2.38 -5.22
C VAL A 134 -13.12 3.56 -4.64
N LEU A 135 -13.13 4.69 -5.35
CA LEU A 135 -13.89 5.86 -4.95
C LEU A 135 -15.40 5.61 -5.13
N PRO A 136 -16.27 6.39 -4.47
CA PRO A 136 -17.69 6.35 -4.73
C PRO A 136 -17.98 6.49 -6.23
N PHE A 137 -18.97 5.75 -6.73
CA PHE A 137 -19.36 5.85 -8.14
C PHE A 137 -20.45 6.92 -8.31
N ASP A 138 -20.39 7.64 -9.43
CA ASP A 138 -21.43 8.60 -9.79
C ASP A 138 -22.73 7.88 -10.19
N ASN A 139 -23.84 8.24 -9.54
CA ASN A 139 -25.16 7.74 -9.91
C ASN A 139 -25.72 8.59 -11.06
N LEU A 140 -25.74 8.01 -12.26
CA LEU A 140 -26.29 8.64 -13.48
C LEU A 140 -27.72 8.15 -13.79
N SER A 141 -28.35 7.43 -12.85
CA SER A 141 -29.74 7.02 -12.94
C SER A 141 -30.68 8.22 -12.81
N ARG A 142 -31.79 8.21 -13.54
CA ARG A 142 -32.80 9.30 -13.45
C ARG A 142 -33.56 9.28 -12.13
N ASP A 143 -33.72 8.10 -11.57
CA ASP A 143 -34.40 7.88 -10.31
C ASP A 143 -33.38 7.91 -9.15
N PRO A 144 -33.45 8.91 -8.24
CA PRO A 144 -32.57 9.01 -7.08
C PRO A 144 -32.65 7.79 -6.16
N ASP A 145 -33.77 7.06 -6.17
CA ASP A 145 -33.94 5.87 -5.33
C ASP A 145 -33.00 4.73 -5.76
N ASN A 146 -32.31 4.83 -6.90
CA ASN A 146 -31.26 3.89 -7.31
C ASN A 146 -29.88 4.16 -6.70
N ALA A 147 -29.73 5.12 -5.78
CA ALA A 147 -28.45 5.38 -5.11
C ALA A 147 -27.87 4.12 -4.43
N TYR A 148 -28.73 3.32 -3.77
CA TYR A 148 -28.31 2.04 -3.15
C TYR A 148 -27.68 1.08 -4.17
N PHE A 149 -28.15 1.10 -5.41
CA PHE A 149 -27.66 0.21 -6.46
C PHE A 149 -26.27 0.63 -6.93
N CYS A 150 -26.06 1.93 -7.14
CA CYS A 150 -24.74 2.49 -7.48
C CYS A 150 -23.69 2.18 -6.41
N GLU A 151 -24.01 2.48 -5.15
CA GLU A 151 -23.13 2.20 -4.01
C GLU A 151 -22.90 0.70 -3.82
N GLY A 152 -23.94 -0.11 -4.06
CA GLY A 152 -23.90 -1.57 -3.98
C GLY A 152 -22.95 -2.20 -5.00
N VAL A 153 -23.08 -1.84 -6.28
CA VAL A 153 -22.17 -2.32 -7.34
C VAL A 153 -20.72 -1.91 -7.06
N GLN A 154 -20.51 -0.68 -6.58
CA GLN A 154 -19.19 -0.23 -6.14
C GLN A 154 -18.64 -1.09 -4.97
N ASP A 155 -19.50 -1.54 -4.05
CA ASP A 155 -19.10 -2.40 -2.94
C ASP A 155 -18.73 -3.80 -3.37
N GLU A 156 -19.49 -4.36 -4.29
CA GLU A 156 -19.25 -5.71 -4.79
C GLU A 156 -17.93 -5.76 -5.56
N ILE A 157 -17.61 -4.74 -6.35
CA ILE A 157 -16.29 -4.62 -7.00
C ILE A 157 -15.18 -4.55 -5.95
N LEU A 158 -15.33 -3.69 -4.93
CA LEU A 158 -14.35 -3.57 -3.85
C LEU A 158 -14.17 -4.90 -3.10
N THR A 159 -15.27 -5.60 -2.81
CA THR A 159 -15.30 -6.88 -2.09
C THR A 159 -14.60 -7.97 -2.89
N ARG A 160 -14.83 -8.05 -4.21
CA ARG A 160 -14.10 -8.99 -5.08
C ARG A 160 -12.61 -8.68 -5.16
N LEU A 161 -12.24 -7.41 -5.26
CA LEU A 161 -10.84 -6.98 -5.26
C LEU A 161 -10.14 -7.31 -3.93
N ALA A 162 -10.83 -7.14 -2.80
CA ALA A 162 -10.28 -7.38 -1.47
C ALA A 162 -9.81 -8.83 -1.27
N LYS A 163 -10.45 -9.78 -1.94
CA LYS A 163 -10.06 -11.21 -1.92
C LYS A 163 -8.70 -11.49 -2.56
N ILE A 164 -8.12 -10.55 -3.31
CA ILE A 164 -6.83 -10.73 -3.99
C ILE A 164 -5.69 -10.39 -3.02
N ALA A 165 -4.96 -11.41 -2.55
CA ALA A 165 -3.90 -11.24 -1.56
C ALA A 165 -2.72 -10.39 -2.06
N ASP A 166 -2.43 -10.43 -3.36
CA ASP A 166 -1.34 -9.67 -3.99
C ASP A 166 -1.72 -8.19 -4.26
N LEU A 167 -2.94 -7.77 -3.90
CA LEU A 167 -3.39 -6.38 -3.92
C LEU A 167 -3.57 -5.87 -2.49
N LYS A 168 -3.15 -4.63 -2.24
CA LYS A 168 -3.63 -3.83 -1.10
C LYS A 168 -4.88 -3.08 -1.53
N VAL A 169 -6.02 -3.38 -0.92
CA VAL A 169 -7.31 -2.74 -1.25
C VAL A 169 -7.78 -1.88 -0.08
N ILE A 170 -8.11 -0.62 -0.37
CA ILE A 170 -8.60 0.31 0.65
C ILE A 170 -10.11 0.11 0.87
N SER A 171 -10.49 0.02 2.13
CA SER A 171 -11.85 -0.13 2.63
C SER A 171 -12.75 1.06 2.25
N ARG A 172 -14.04 0.77 2.03
CA ARG A 172 -15.09 1.75 1.75
C ARG A 172 -15.11 2.89 2.76
N THR A 173 -14.95 2.59 4.06
CA THR A 173 -15.05 3.62 5.12
C THR A 173 -14.07 4.76 4.89
N SER A 174 -12.91 4.49 4.30
CA SER A 174 -11.95 5.52 3.94
C SER A 174 -12.26 6.21 2.62
N THR A 175 -12.70 5.46 1.60
CA THR A 175 -12.94 6.05 0.28
C THR A 175 -14.20 6.91 0.22
N GLN A 176 -15.20 6.64 1.07
CA GLN A 176 -16.45 7.41 1.15
C GLN A 176 -16.27 8.88 1.61
N HIS A 177 -15.10 9.24 2.15
CA HIS A 177 -14.78 10.64 2.49
C HIS A 177 -14.51 11.51 1.25
N PHE A 178 -14.35 10.89 0.08
CA PHE A 178 -14.00 11.59 -1.15
C PHE A 178 -15.18 11.62 -2.12
N LYS A 179 -15.14 12.59 -3.04
CA LYS A 179 -16.07 12.68 -4.16
C LYS A 179 -15.76 11.59 -5.19
N SER A 180 -16.74 11.25 -6.01
CA SER A 180 -16.59 10.24 -7.08
C SER A 180 -15.50 10.60 -8.10
N THR A 181 -15.44 11.89 -8.47
CA THR A 181 -14.48 12.42 -9.44
C THR A 181 -13.81 13.68 -8.86
N PRO A 182 -12.75 13.53 -8.05
CA PRO A 182 -12.08 14.64 -7.39
C PRO A 182 -10.95 15.24 -8.26
N ASP A 183 -10.71 16.55 -8.16
CA ASP A 183 -9.64 17.24 -8.92
C ASP A 183 -8.22 16.99 -8.37
N ASN A 184 -8.09 16.23 -7.28
CA ASN A 184 -6.87 16.12 -6.47
C ASN A 184 -6.46 14.67 -6.15
N LEU A 185 -6.49 13.81 -7.18
CA LEU A 185 -6.16 12.38 -7.06
C LEU A 185 -4.78 12.09 -6.42
N PRO A 186 -3.69 12.82 -6.73
CA PRO A 186 -2.40 12.57 -6.08
C PRO A 186 -2.43 12.78 -4.56
N GLN A 187 -3.17 13.78 -4.07
CA GLN A 187 -3.33 14.02 -2.64
C GLN A 187 -4.16 12.91 -1.98
N ILE A 188 -5.24 12.48 -2.62
CA ILE A 188 -6.11 11.39 -2.12
C ILE A 188 -5.32 10.09 -2.05
N ALA A 189 -4.59 9.76 -3.11
CA ALA A 189 -3.72 8.58 -3.19
C ALA A 189 -2.67 8.56 -2.08
N LYS A 190 -2.07 9.71 -1.77
CA LYS A 190 -1.14 9.85 -0.65
C LYS A 190 -1.81 9.67 0.71
N GLN A 191 -3.02 10.20 0.91
CA GLN A 191 -3.78 10.04 2.16
C GLN A 191 -4.20 8.59 2.39
N LEU A 192 -4.63 7.91 1.32
CA LEU A 192 -5.03 6.50 1.35
C LEU A 192 -3.83 5.54 1.32
N GLY A 193 -2.65 6.03 0.93
CA GLY A 193 -1.45 5.23 0.75
C GLY A 193 -1.61 4.19 -0.37
N VAL A 194 -2.13 4.62 -1.52
CA VAL A 194 -2.32 3.79 -2.72
C VAL A 194 -1.70 4.41 -3.97
N ALA A 195 -1.35 3.57 -4.94
CA ALA A 195 -0.80 3.99 -6.23
C ALA A 195 -1.89 4.14 -7.30
N HIS A 196 -3.00 3.40 -7.17
CA HIS A 196 -4.06 3.36 -8.16
C HIS A 196 -5.42 3.71 -7.54
N ILE A 197 -6.25 4.37 -8.34
CA ILE A 197 -7.62 4.73 -7.99
C ILE A 197 -8.55 4.23 -9.10
N LEU A 198 -9.64 3.57 -8.70
CA LEU A 198 -10.77 3.24 -9.56
C LEU A 198 -11.87 4.28 -9.36
N GLU A 199 -12.24 4.93 -10.45
CA GLU A 199 -13.42 5.79 -10.53
C GLU A 199 -14.45 5.13 -11.44
N GLY A 200 -15.70 5.56 -11.32
CA GLY A 200 -16.76 5.02 -12.16
C GLY A 200 -18.10 5.68 -11.97
N SER A 201 -19.06 5.21 -12.76
CA SER A 201 -20.45 5.65 -12.70
C SER A 201 -21.38 4.49 -12.98
N VAL A 202 -22.55 4.47 -12.34
CA VAL A 202 -23.59 3.47 -12.60
C VAL A 202 -24.86 4.17 -13.04
N GLN A 203 -25.48 3.64 -14.09
CA GLN A 203 -26.80 4.03 -14.53
C GLN A 203 -27.69 2.79 -14.61
N LYS A 204 -28.79 2.81 -13.87
CA LYS A 204 -29.82 1.78 -13.93
C LYS A 204 -31.09 2.33 -14.57
N ALA A 205 -31.61 1.60 -15.56
CA ALA A 205 -32.86 1.90 -16.23
C ALA A 205 -33.66 0.59 -16.38
N SER A 206 -34.61 0.37 -15.46
CA SER A 206 -35.37 -0.87 -15.37
C SER A 206 -34.45 -2.10 -15.24
N ASP A 207 -34.35 -2.92 -16.28
CA ASP A 207 -33.54 -4.15 -16.35
C ASP A 207 -32.21 -3.96 -17.10
N GLN A 208 -31.88 -2.72 -17.48
CA GLN A 208 -30.59 -2.39 -18.09
C GLN A 208 -29.71 -1.64 -17.10
N VAL A 209 -28.43 -2.02 -17.08
CA VAL A 209 -27.39 -1.40 -16.28
C VAL A 209 -26.23 -1.03 -17.18
N ARG A 210 -25.81 0.23 -17.08
CA ARG A 210 -24.57 0.74 -17.65
C ARG A 210 -23.60 1.04 -16.52
N VAL A 211 -22.42 0.41 -16.57
CA VAL A 211 -21.31 0.68 -15.65
C VAL A 211 -20.14 1.23 -16.45
N ASN A 212 -19.68 2.43 -16.10
CA ASN A 212 -18.43 2.98 -16.62
C ASN A 212 -17.38 2.90 -15.51
N VAL A 213 -16.17 2.47 -15.84
CA VAL A 213 -15.07 2.39 -14.89
C VAL A 213 -13.78 2.82 -15.55
N GLN A 214 -12.91 3.46 -14.76
CA GLN A 214 -11.58 3.84 -15.17
C GLN A 214 -10.57 3.62 -14.05
N LEU A 215 -9.46 2.96 -14.38
CA LEU A 215 -8.34 2.72 -13.49
C LEU A 215 -7.24 3.72 -13.80
N ILE A 216 -6.88 4.52 -12.81
CA ILE A 216 -5.93 5.63 -12.92
C ILE A 216 -4.73 5.36 -12.03
N ASN A 217 -3.52 5.59 -12.54
CA ASN A 217 -2.33 5.74 -11.71
C ASN A 217 -2.34 7.14 -11.09
N ALA A 218 -2.72 7.23 -9.83
CA ALA A 218 -2.97 8.49 -9.16
C ALA A 218 -1.69 9.28 -8.80
N LEU A 219 -0.50 8.70 -9.00
CA LEU A 219 0.77 9.42 -8.82
C LEU A 219 1.20 10.18 -10.07
N THR A 220 0.68 9.80 -11.24
CA THR A 220 1.08 10.34 -12.55
C THR A 220 -0.11 10.83 -13.38
N ASP A 221 -1.33 10.72 -12.85
CA ASP A 221 -2.61 10.94 -13.54
C ASP A 221 -2.75 10.15 -14.86
N ALA A 222 -2.03 9.04 -15.00
CA ALA A 222 -2.10 8.22 -16.20
C ALA A 222 -3.30 7.26 -16.14
N HIS A 223 -4.18 7.32 -17.14
CA HIS A 223 -5.27 6.36 -17.33
C HIS A 223 -4.69 5.04 -17.83
N LEU A 224 -4.80 3.98 -17.02
CA LEU A 224 -4.26 2.66 -17.36
C LEU A 224 -5.26 1.83 -18.14
N TRP A 225 -6.54 1.97 -17.81
CA TRP A 225 -7.63 1.23 -18.41
C TRP A 225 -8.95 1.99 -18.18
N ALA A 226 -9.86 1.91 -19.15
CA ALA A 226 -11.23 2.38 -19.00
C ALA A 226 -12.14 1.53 -19.90
N ASP A 227 -13.36 1.25 -19.43
CA ASP A 227 -14.33 0.48 -20.20
C ASP A 227 -15.78 0.84 -19.80
N THR A 228 -16.70 0.48 -20.69
CA THR A 228 -18.14 0.67 -20.52
C THR A 228 -18.88 -0.65 -20.71
N TYR A 229 -19.62 -1.04 -19.69
CA TYR A 229 -20.41 -2.27 -19.66
C TYR A 229 -21.89 -1.96 -19.77
N ASP A 230 -22.47 -2.28 -20.92
CA ASP A 230 -23.92 -2.26 -21.15
C ASP A 230 -24.46 -3.68 -21.05
N ARG A 231 -25.19 -3.98 -19.97
CA ARG A 231 -25.68 -5.32 -19.67
C ARG A 231 -27.09 -5.31 -19.09
N LYS A 232 -27.72 -6.48 -19.07
CA LYS A 232 -28.93 -6.71 -18.29
C LYS A 232 -28.59 -6.86 -16.81
N LEU A 233 -29.56 -6.59 -15.94
CA LEU A 233 -29.38 -6.76 -14.49
C LEU A 233 -29.02 -8.21 -14.13
N THR A 234 -29.51 -9.20 -14.89
CA THR A 234 -29.16 -10.61 -14.71
C THR A 234 -27.68 -10.92 -14.92
N ASP A 235 -26.97 -10.10 -15.70
CA ASP A 235 -25.57 -10.32 -16.08
C ASP A 235 -24.62 -9.43 -15.25
N ILE A 236 -25.12 -8.71 -14.24
CA ILE A 236 -24.32 -7.74 -13.47
C ILE A 236 -23.15 -8.39 -12.73
N PHE A 237 -23.31 -9.62 -12.24
CA PHE A 237 -22.25 -10.35 -11.55
C PHE A 237 -21.07 -10.67 -12.46
N ALA A 238 -21.34 -10.93 -13.74
CA ALA A 238 -20.29 -11.13 -14.73
C ALA A 238 -19.50 -9.84 -14.94
N VAL A 239 -20.16 -8.69 -14.95
CA VAL A 239 -19.51 -7.37 -15.05
C VAL A 239 -18.60 -7.12 -13.85
N GLU A 240 -19.08 -7.31 -12.62
CA GLU A 240 -18.27 -7.13 -11.41
C GLU A 240 -17.01 -8.03 -11.41
N SER A 241 -17.19 -9.30 -11.83
CA SER A 241 -16.12 -10.28 -11.90
C SER A 241 -15.11 -9.94 -12.99
N GLU A 242 -15.58 -9.48 -14.15
CA GLU A 242 -14.76 -9.04 -15.27
C GLU A 242 -13.93 -7.79 -14.91
N ILE A 243 -14.55 -6.81 -14.24
CA ILE A 243 -13.86 -5.61 -13.75
C ILE A 243 -12.75 -6.00 -12.76
N ALA A 244 -13.07 -6.81 -11.73
CA ALA A 244 -12.07 -7.20 -10.74
C ALA A 244 -10.90 -7.98 -11.36
N LYS A 245 -11.18 -8.88 -12.30
CA LYS A 245 -10.17 -9.64 -13.03
C LYS A 245 -9.30 -8.74 -13.92
N THR A 246 -9.92 -7.82 -14.67
CA THR A 246 -9.22 -6.90 -15.57
C THR A 246 -8.30 -5.96 -14.79
N ILE A 247 -8.74 -5.46 -13.63
CA ILE A 247 -7.91 -4.67 -12.72
C ILE A 247 -6.73 -5.51 -12.22
N ALA A 248 -6.96 -6.75 -11.77
CA ALA A 248 -5.90 -7.62 -11.30
C ALA A 248 -4.85 -7.88 -12.38
N GLU A 249 -5.28 -8.12 -13.63
CA GLU A 249 -4.40 -8.31 -14.78
C GLU A 249 -3.62 -7.03 -15.15
N THR A 250 -4.31 -5.88 -15.18
CA THR A 250 -3.70 -4.57 -15.49
C THR A 250 -2.63 -4.19 -14.46
N LEU A 251 -2.89 -4.46 -13.17
CA LEU A 251 -1.94 -4.24 -12.07
C LEU A 251 -0.91 -5.37 -11.91
N GLN A 252 -0.96 -6.39 -12.78
CA GLN A 252 -0.09 -7.56 -12.75
C GLN A 252 -0.10 -8.28 -11.40
N ALA A 253 -1.26 -8.30 -10.73
CA ALA A 253 -1.49 -9.03 -9.50
C ALA A 253 -1.51 -10.54 -9.78
N LYS A 254 -0.83 -11.31 -8.93
CA LYS A 254 -0.83 -12.76 -9.01
C LYS A 254 -2.13 -13.29 -8.40
N LEU A 255 -2.88 -14.05 -9.21
CA LEU A 255 -4.09 -14.72 -8.78
C LEU A 255 -3.86 -16.23 -8.67
N THR A 256 -4.07 -16.77 -7.48
CA THR A 256 -4.17 -18.21 -7.22
C THR A 256 -5.45 -18.80 -7.85
N GLY A 257 -5.50 -20.13 -7.98
CA GLY A 257 -6.68 -20.81 -8.52
C GLY A 257 -7.94 -20.59 -7.67
N SER A 258 -7.80 -20.57 -6.33
CA SER A 258 -8.89 -20.30 -5.39
C SER A 258 -9.40 -18.87 -5.48
N GLU A 259 -8.51 -17.87 -5.60
CA GLU A 259 -8.91 -16.47 -5.77
C GLU A 259 -9.69 -16.28 -7.07
N LYS A 260 -9.24 -16.87 -8.19
CA LYS A 260 -9.97 -16.82 -9.47
C LYS A 260 -11.37 -17.41 -9.35
N SER A 261 -11.51 -18.55 -8.68
CA SER A 261 -12.80 -19.19 -8.47
C SER A 261 -13.72 -18.37 -7.56
N SER A 262 -13.17 -17.74 -6.51
CA SER A 262 -13.96 -16.92 -5.58
C SER A 262 -14.43 -15.61 -6.22
N ILE A 263 -13.58 -14.97 -7.03
CA ILE A 263 -13.94 -13.74 -7.77
C ILE A 263 -14.98 -14.02 -8.84
N ALA A 264 -14.96 -15.19 -9.50
CA ALA A 264 -15.92 -15.55 -10.54
C ALA A 264 -17.24 -16.12 -9.99
N LYS A 265 -17.35 -16.35 -8.67
CA LYS A 265 -18.55 -16.93 -8.08
C LYS A 265 -19.71 -15.95 -8.15
N GLU A 266 -20.83 -16.42 -8.69
CA GLU A 266 -22.08 -15.68 -8.68
C GLU A 266 -22.74 -15.83 -7.30
N PRO A 267 -23.17 -14.72 -6.68
CA PRO A 267 -23.67 -14.73 -5.31
C PRO A 267 -25.12 -15.22 -5.20
N THR A 268 -25.93 -15.04 -6.26
CA THR A 268 -27.31 -15.50 -6.36
C THR A 268 -27.71 -15.60 -7.84
N VAL A 269 -28.71 -16.42 -8.16
CA VAL A 269 -29.35 -16.49 -9.48
C VAL A 269 -30.61 -15.62 -9.57
N ASN A 270 -31.01 -14.97 -8.48
CA ASN A 270 -32.24 -14.17 -8.40
C ASN A 270 -31.91 -12.67 -8.32
N PRO A 271 -32.14 -11.89 -9.40
CA PRO A 271 -31.85 -10.45 -9.42
C PRO A 271 -32.62 -9.64 -8.36
N GLU A 272 -33.85 -10.06 -8.01
CA GLU A 272 -34.64 -9.39 -6.98
C GLU A 272 -34.03 -9.62 -5.59
N ALA A 273 -33.52 -10.82 -5.33
CA ALA A 273 -32.79 -11.11 -4.09
C ALA A 273 -31.52 -10.26 -3.99
N TYR A 274 -30.82 -10.06 -5.10
CA TYR A 274 -29.65 -9.19 -5.18
C TYR A 274 -29.98 -7.72 -4.90
N GLU A 275 -31.02 -7.15 -5.52
CA GLU A 275 -31.42 -5.77 -5.23
C GLU A 275 -31.78 -5.57 -3.75
N LEU A 276 -32.51 -6.51 -3.16
CA LEU A 276 -32.85 -6.51 -1.73
C LEU A 276 -31.59 -6.61 -0.86
N TYR A 277 -30.63 -7.45 -1.24
CA TYR A 277 -29.34 -7.55 -0.58
C TYR A 277 -28.58 -6.21 -0.62
N LEU A 278 -28.48 -5.56 -1.79
CA LEU A 278 -27.83 -4.26 -1.91
C LEU A 278 -28.51 -3.18 -1.06
N LYS A 279 -29.85 -3.17 -0.99
CA LYS A 279 -30.59 -2.28 -0.08
C LYS A 279 -30.22 -2.56 1.38
N GLY A 280 -30.14 -3.84 1.76
CA GLY A 280 -29.66 -4.27 3.07
C GLY A 280 -28.29 -3.66 3.40
N ARG A 281 -27.30 -3.89 2.53
CA ARG A 281 -25.94 -3.35 2.68
C ARG A 281 -25.90 -1.83 2.73
N PHE A 282 -26.69 -1.15 1.91
CA PHE A 282 -26.81 0.32 1.93
C PHE A 282 -27.27 0.85 3.30
N PHE A 283 -28.33 0.27 3.88
CA PHE A 283 -28.79 0.66 5.21
C PHE A 283 -27.81 0.24 6.32
N TRP A 284 -27.16 -0.92 6.19
CA TRP A 284 -26.13 -1.36 7.13
C TRP A 284 -24.96 -0.37 7.21
N ASN A 285 -24.51 0.16 6.06
CA ASN A 285 -23.40 1.11 5.98
C ASN A 285 -23.64 2.42 6.75
N LYS A 286 -24.90 2.81 6.99
CA LYS A 286 -25.25 4.02 7.76
C LYS A 286 -25.01 3.90 9.26
N ARG A 287 -24.96 2.65 9.78
CA ARG A 287 -24.68 2.33 11.19
C ARG A 287 -25.51 3.10 12.22
N THR A 288 -26.80 3.32 11.95
CA THR A 288 -27.78 3.80 12.95
C THR A 288 -28.69 2.65 13.40
N GLY A 289 -29.25 2.73 14.61
CA GLY A 289 -30.17 1.70 15.11
C GLY A 289 -31.36 1.45 14.18
N ASP A 290 -31.97 2.50 13.64
CA ASP A 290 -33.13 2.40 12.74
C ASP A 290 -32.74 1.85 11.37
N ASP A 291 -31.60 2.28 10.81
CA ASP A 291 -31.14 1.79 9.52
C ASP A 291 -30.68 0.32 9.62
N LEU A 292 -30.08 -0.10 10.73
CA LEU A 292 -29.75 -1.53 10.95
C LEU A 292 -31.00 -2.41 10.98
N ARG A 293 -32.12 -1.91 11.54
CA ARG A 293 -33.41 -2.63 11.50
C ARG A 293 -33.97 -2.73 10.07
N LYS A 294 -33.85 -1.66 9.27
CA LYS A 294 -34.20 -1.70 7.84
C LYS A 294 -33.30 -2.67 7.06
N SER A 295 -32.00 -2.70 7.36
CA SER A 295 -31.07 -3.67 6.77
C SER A 295 -31.55 -5.10 7.02
N ILE A 296 -31.86 -5.43 8.28
CA ILE A 296 -32.40 -6.74 8.67
C ILE A 296 -33.67 -7.09 7.89
N GLU A 297 -34.57 -6.12 7.70
CA GLU A 297 -35.81 -6.33 6.95
C GLU A 297 -35.54 -6.68 5.48
N TYR A 298 -34.73 -5.88 4.78
CA TYR A 298 -34.39 -6.14 3.38
C TYR A 298 -33.64 -7.45 3.19
N LEU A 299 -32.70 -7.78 4.10
CA LEU A 299 -31.94 -9.02 4.03
C LEU A 299 -32.82 -10.26 4.26
N LYS A 300 -33.82 -10.17 5.15
CA LYS A 300 -34.83 -11.23 5.28
C LYS A 300 -35.67 -11.40 4.01
N GLN A 301 -36.02 -10.30 3.35
CA GLN A 301 -36.73 -10.38 2.07
C GLN A 301 -35.83 -11.00 0.98
N ALA A 302 -34.54 -10.65 0.92
CA ALA A 302 -33.58 -11.25 0.01
C ALA A 302 -33.49 -12.78 0.20
N ILE A 303 -33.36 -13.23 1.45
CA ILE A 303 -33.34 -14.65 1.82
C ILE A 303 -34.66 -15.35 1.46
N ALA A 304 -35.81 -14.67 1.61
CA ALA A 304 -37.10 -15.24 1.22
C ALA A 304 -37.21 -15.43 -0.31
N LYS A 305 -36.51 -14.62 -1.11
CA LYS A 305 -36.44 -14.72 -2.57
C LYS A 305 -35.44 -15.76 -3.04
N ASP A 306 -34.35 -15.94 -2.29
CA ASP A 306 -33.35 -16.98 -2.53
C ASP A 306 -32.79 -17.53 -1.21
N PRO A 307 -33.33 -18.65 -0.71
CA PRO A 307 -32.84 -19.30 0.51
C PRO A 307 -31.41 -19.86 0.40
N GLY A 308 -30.84 -19.93 -0.81
CA GLY A 308 -29.45 -20.33 -1.05
C GLY A 308 -28.46 -19.15 -1.01
N TYR A 309 -28.94 -17.91 -0.82
CA TYR A 309 -28.13 -16.71 -0.92
C TYR A 309 -27.24 -16.50 0.32
N ALA A 310 -26.09 -17.17 0.34
CA ALA A 310 -25.17 -17.19 1.48
C ALA A 310 -24.72 -15.80 1.95
N LEU A 311 -24.41 -14.87 1.05
CA LEU A 311 -24.02 -13.49 1.42
C LEU A 311 -25.15 -12.72 2.11
N ALA A 312 -26.42 -12.98 1.77
CA ALA A 312 -27.54 -12.33 2.46
C ALA A 312 -27.65 -12.79 3.92
N TYR A 313 -27.35 -14.06 4.19
CA TYR A 313 -27.22 -14.56 5.57
C TYR A 313 -26.02 -13.95 6.30
N ALA A 314 -24.87 -13.82 5.65
CA ALA A 314 -23.69 -13.17 6.25
C ALA A 314 -23.97 -11.70 6.61
N ALA A 315 -24.53 -10.92 5.68
CA ALA A 315 -24.91 -9.53 5.93
C ALA A 315 -26.01 -9.39 7.01
N LEU A 316 -26.89 -10.40 7.12
CA LEU A 316 -27.91 -10.43 8.17
C LEU A 316 -27.25 -10.61 9.55
N ALA A 317 -26.24 -11.47 9.63
CA ALA A 317 -25.44 -11.65 10.84
C ALA A 317 -24.71 -10.35 11.23
N ASP A 318 -24.06 -9.69 10.27
CA ASP A 318 -23.40 -8.39 10.50
C ASP A 318 -24.38 -7.33 11.01
N SER A 319 -25.58 -7.28 10.45
CA SER A 319 -26.61 -6.31 10.86
C SER A 319 -27.09 -6.54 12.29
N TYR A 320 -27.31 -7.80 12.67
CA TYR A 320 -27.67 -8.15 14.04
C TYR A 320 -26.53 -7.89 15.03
N GLY A 321 -25.28 -8.22 14.66
CA GLY A 321 -24.11 -7.95 15.50
C GLY A 321 -23.94 -6.47 15.81
N LEU A 322 -24.06 -5.60 14.79
CA LEU A 322 -23.97 -4.15 15.00
C LEU A 322 -25.18 -3.55 15.73
N LEU A 323 -26.37 -4.18 15.68
CA LEU A 323 -27.58 -3.66 16.31
C LEU A 323 -27.44 -3.55 17.84
N ARG A 324 -26.60 -4.38 18.46
CA ARG A 324 -26.28 -4.28 19.88
C ARG A 324 -25.57 -2.97 20.22
N PHE A 325 -24.58 -2.58 19.41
CA PHE A 325 -23.75 -1.39 19.64
C PHE A 325 -24.45 -0.09 19.26
N TYR A 326 -25.19 -0.08 18.16
CA TYR A 326 -25.78 1.14 17.58
C TYR A 326 -27.30 1.26 17.77
N GLY A 327 -27.98 0.17 18.09
CA GLY A 327 -29.44 0.11 18.24
C GLY A 327 -29.92 -0.31 19.64
N GLY A 328 -29.00 -0.54 20.58
CA GLY A 328 -29.32 -0.90 21.96
C GLY A 328 -30.09 -2.22 22.11
N ALA A 329 -29.97 -3.14 21.13
CA ALA A 329 -30.67 -4.42 21.17
C ALA A 329 -30.15 -5.33 22.29
N SER A 330 -31.07 -6.10 22.89
CA SER A 330 -30.71 -7.12 23.87
C SER A 330 -29.92 -8.27 23.20
N PRO A 331 -29.18 -9.10 23.97
CA PRO A 331 -28.52 -10.28 23.41
C PRO A 331 -29.49 -11.22 22.66
N ALA A 332 -30.71 -11.40 23.17
CA ALA A 332 -31.72 -12.24 22.53
C ALA A 332 -32.18 -11.70 21.16
N GLU A 333 -32.15 -10.39 20.97
CA GLU A 333 -32.54 -9.72 19.72
C GLU A 333 -31.38 -9.56 18.72
N SER A 334 -30.14 -9.79 19.15
CA SER A 334 -28.92 -9.58 18.34
C SER A 334 -28.08 -10.85 18.23
N VAL A 335 -27.46 -11.30 19.31
CA VAL A 335 -26.49 -12.40 19.34
C VAL A 335 -27.05 -13.71 18.77
N VAL A 336 -28.19 -14.17 19.29
CA VAL A 336 -28.79 -15.45 18.87
C VAL A 336 -29.14 -15.45 17.37
N PRO A 337 -29.88 -14.46 16.83
CA PRO A 337 -30.16 -14.44 15.40
C PRO A 337 -28.91 -14.16 14.54
N ALA A 338 -27.92 -13.43 15.05
CA ALA A 338 -26.65 -13.21 14.34
C ALA A 338 -25.88 -14.51 14.16
N GLU A 339 -25.71 -15.29 15.23
CA GLU A 339 -24.96 -16.55 15.18
C GLU A 339 -25.67 -17.57 14.29
N ALA A 340 -27.00 -17.65 14.35
CA ALA A 340 -27.79 -18.51 13.48
C ALA A 340 -27.63 -18.14 12.00
N ALA A 341 -27.67 -16.85 11.67
CA ALA A 341 -27.49 -16.36 10.31
C ALA A 341 -26.06 -16.63 9.80
N ALA A 342 -25.03 -16.37 10.60
CA ALA A 342 -23.64 -16.60 10.21
C ALA A 342 -23.35 -18.10 10.00
N LYS A 343 -23.84 -18.96 10.90
CA LYS A 343 -23.75 -20.43 10.72
C LYS A 343 -24.45 -20.87 9.45
N LYS A 344 -25.63 -20.32 9.15
CA LYS A 344 -26.34 -20.66 7.92
C LYS A 344 -25.60 -20.21 6.67
N ALA A 345 -24.96 -19.03 6.70
CA ALA A 345 -24.10 -18.57 5.63
C ALA A 345 -22.95 -19.55 5.37
N LEU A 346 -22.27 -20.02 6.42
CA LEU A 346 -21.16 -20.97 6.31
C LEU A 346 -21.59 -22.40 5.90
N GLU A 347 -22.82 -22.82 6.26
CA GLU A 347 -23.39 -24.06 5.73
C GLU A 347 -23.58 -24.02 4.21
N LEU A 348 -23.91 -22.85 3.67
CA LEU A 348 -24.11 -22.64 2.23
C LEU A 348 -22.78 -22.36 1.50
N ASP A 349 -21.87 -21.65 2.16
CA ASP A 349 -20.56 -21.28 1.64
C ASP A 349 -19.55 -21.03 2.78
N ASP A 350 -18.68 -22.02 3.03
CA ASP A 350 -17.65 -21.97 4.06
C ASP A 350 -16.45 -21.07 3.72
N SER A 351 -16.48 -20.42 2.55
CA SER A 351 -15.44 -19.52 2.08
C SER A 351 -15.76 -18.03 2.31
N LEU A 352 -16.87 -17.73 3.00
CA LEU A 352 -17.29 -16.36 3.31
C LEU A 352 -16.53 -15.78 4.50
N ALA A 353 -15.59 -14.87 4.21
CA ALA A 353 -14.83 -14.15 5.23
C ALA A 353 -15.74 -13.33 6.17
N GLU A 354 -16.81 -12.77 5.62
CA GLU A 354 -17.81 -11.96 6.32
C GLU A 354 -18.49 -12.77 7.43
N ALA A 355 -18.98 -13.98 7.13
CA ALA A 355 -19.64 -14.82 8.11
C ALA A 355 -18.69 -15.31 9.22
N HIS A 356 -17.44 -15.65 8.87
CA HIS A 356 -16.40 -15.95 9.85
C HIS A 356 -16.10 -14.72 10.74
N ALA A 357 -16.04 -13.52 10.17
CA ALA A 357 -15.82 -12.30 10.94
C ALA A 357 -16.98 -12.03 11.92
N SER A 358 -18.24 -12.20 11.50
CA SER A 358 -19.40 -12.05 12.39
C SER A 358 -19.36 -13.06 13.54
N LEU A 359 -19.07 -14.34 13.27
CA LEU A 359 -18.91 -15.36 14.33
C LEU A 359 -17.76 -15.01 15.28
N GLY A 360 -16.68 -14.47 14.73
CA GLY A 360 -15.53 -14.00 15.48
C GLY A 360 -15.85 -12.90 16.48
N LEU A 361 -16.60 -11.90 16.02
CA LEU A 361 -17.10 -10.82 16.86
C LEU A 361 -18.03 -11.35 17.96
N ILE A 362 -19.04 -12.14 17.58
CA ILE A 362 -20.04 -12.70 18.50
C ILE A 362 -19.38 -13.55 19.58
N ALA A 363 -18.48 -14.47 19.20
CA ALA A 363 -17.78 -15.31 20.16
C ALA A 363 -16.90 -14.49 21.11
N THR A 364 -16.29 -13.39 20.64
CA THR A 364 -15.51 -12.50 21.49
C THR A 364 -16.39 -11.77 22.51
N GLU A 365 -17.60 -11.35 22.11
CA GLU A 365 -18.57 -10.71 23.01
C GLU A 365 -19.12 -11.66 24.08
N GLU A 366 -19.35 -12.92 23.73
CA GLU A 366 -19.78 -13.98 24.65
C GLU A 366 -18.62 -14.54 25.49
N LEU A 367 -17.45 -13.88 25.49
CA LEU A 367 -16.24 -14.24 26.22
C LEU A 367 -15.59 -15.57 25.79
N GLU A 368 -16.02 -16.15 24.67
CA GLU A 368 -15.35 -17.26 23.98
C GLU A 368 -14.19 -16.77 23.12
N VAL A 369 -13.31 -15.93 23.69
CA VAL A 369 -12.32 -15.13 22.93
C VAL A 369 -11.38 -15.96 22.05
N ASN A 370 -10.97 -17.17 22.49
CA ASN A 370 -10.14 -18.04 21.67
C ASN A 370 -10.88 -18.55 20.41
N ARG A 371 -12.18 -18.84 20.53
CA ARG A 371 -13.02 -19.19 19.37
C ARG A 371 -13.13 -17.97 18.46
N GLY A 372 -13.36 -16.80 19.03
CA GLY A 372 -13.40 -15.53 18.29
C GLY A 372 -12.14 -15.29 17.45
N VAL A 373 -10.96 -15.45 18.05
CA VAL A 373 -9.66 -15.35 17.38
C VAL A 373 -9.55 -16.32 16.20
N ASN A 374 -9.91 -17.59 16.37
CA ASN A 374 -9.81 -18.58 15.30
C ASN A 374 -10.71 -18.23 14.10
N GLU A 375 -11.93 -17.78 14.36
CA GLU A 375 -12.87 -17.36 13.30
C GLU A 375 -12.37 -16.11 12.57
N LEU A 376 -11.81 -15.13 13.30
CA LEU A 376 -11.25 -13.92 12.70
C LEU A 376 -9.99 -14.19 11.89
N GLU A 377 -9.11 -15.08 12.35
CA GLU A 377 -7.95 -15.54 11.59
C GLU A 377 -8.39 -16.26 10.30
N ARG A 378 -9.47 -17.05 10.36
CA ARG A 378 -10.05 -17.68 9.17
C ARG A 378 -10.62 -16.64 8.19
N ALA A 379 -11.31 -15.62 8.69
CA ALA A 379 -11.80 -14.52 7.87
C ALA A 379 -10.67 -13.81 7.12
N ILE A 380 -9.56 -13.52 7.80
CA ILE A 380 -8.37 -12.88 7.21
C ILE A 380 -7.68 -13.78 6.18
N GLN A 381 -7.64 -15.10 6.40
CA GLN A 381 -7.11 -16.04 5.40
C GLN A 381 -7.92 -16.04 4.11
N LEU A 382 -9.25 -15.88 4.21
CA LEU A 382 -10.17 -15.85 3.08
C LEU A 382 -10.20 -14.49 2.38
N ASN A 383 -10.04 -13.40 3.14
CA ASN A 383 -9.98 -12.03 2.65
C ASN A 383 -8.89 -11.23 3.40
N PRO A 384 -7.64 -11.22 2.88
CA PRO A 384 -6.51 -10.54 3.52
C PRO A 384 -6.59 -9.01 3.53
N ASN A 385 -7.54 -8.43 2.80
CA ASN A 385 -7.81 -6.99 2.80
C ASN A 385 -9.04 -6.63 3.64
N TYR A 386 -9.57 -7.56 4.44
CA TYR A 386 -10.74 -7.27 5.26
C TYR A 386 -10.37 -6.48 6.52
N ALA A 387 -10.35 -5.15 6.41
CA ALA A 387 -9.97 -4.24 7.48
C ALA A 387 -10.72 -4.50 8.80
N THR A 388 -12.03 -4.77 8.73
CA THR A 388 -12.88 -5.08 9.89
C THR A 388 -12.44 -6.34 10.62
N ALA A 389 -12.06 -7.41 9.90
CA ALA A 389 -11.59 -8.65 10.53
C ALA A 389 -10.26 -8.43 11.27
N HIS A 390 -9.32 -7.69 10.66
CA HIS A 390 -8.08 -7.28 11.33
C HIS A 390 -8.34 -6.41 12.57
N HIS A 391 -9.29 -5.48 12.48
CA HIS A 391 -9.68 -4.63 13.61
C HIS A 391 -10.21 -5.48 14.78
N TRP A 392 -11.21 -6.32 14.53
CA TRP A 392 -11.80 -7.16 15.57
C TRP A 392 -10.82 -8.19 16.11
N LEU A 393 -9.93 -8.75 15.28
CA LEU A 393 -8.86 -9.63 15.76
C LEU A 393 -7.93 -8.89 16.71
N GLY A 394 -7.56 -7.66 16.37
CA GLY A 394 -6.78 -6.78 17.23
C GLY A 394 -7.42 -6.59 18.60
N LEU A 395 -8.74 -6.35 18.66
CA LEU A 395 -9.47 -6.21 19.92
C LEU A 395 -9.54 -7.52 20.71
N ALA A 396 -9.85 -8.64 20.06
CA ALA A 396 -9.90 -9.96 20.70
C ALA A 396 -8.54 -10.35 21.32
N LEU A 397 -7.45 -10.09 20.60
CA LEU A 397 -6.09 -10.32 21.10
C LEU A 397 -5.72 -9.43 22.28
N ALA A 398 -6.23 -8.19 22.33
CA ALA A 398 -6.06 -7.31 23.47
C ALA A 398 -6.73 -7.88 24.73
N THR A 399 -7.93 -8.46 24.59
CA THR A 399 -8.63 -9.17 25.68
C THR A 399 -7.81 -10.35 26.21
N LEU A 400 -7.07 -11.04 25.35
CA LEU A 400 -6.11 -12.10 25.74
C LEU A 400 -4.75 -11.57 26.24
N ARG A 401 -4.59 -10.25 26.39
CA ARG A 401 -3.33 -9.56 26.73
C ARG A 401 -2.18 -9.84 25.76
N GLN A 402 -2.46 -10.18 24.51
CA GLN A 402 -1.47 -10.35 23.45
C GLN A 402 -1.20 -9.01 22.76
N SER A 403 -0.72 -8.02 23.52
CA SER A 403 -0.66 -6.61 23.10
C SER A 403 0.14 -6.38 21.81
N ASP A 404 1.26 -7.06 21.59
CA ASP A 404 2.06 -6.88 20.38
C ASP A 404 1.35 -7.38 19.11
N ARG A 405 0.70 -8.55 19.19
CA ARG A 405 -0.11 -9.07 18.08
C ARG A 405 -1.30 -8.15 17.83
N SER A 406 -1.99 -7.74 18.89
CA SER A 406 -3.11 -6.79 18.82
C SER A 406 -2.75 -5.50 18.09
N ILE A 407 -1.63 -4.86 18.47
CA ILE A 407 -1.13 -3.65 17.80
C ILE A 407 -0.79 -3.94 16.33
N GLY A 408 -0.20 -5.09 16.03
CA GLY A 408 0.11 -5.51 14.66
C GLY A 408 -1.15 -5.56 13.78
N GLU A 409 -2.20 -6.24 14.25
CA GLU A 409 -3.46 -6.37 13.53
C GLU A 409 -4.19 -5.04 13.38
N LEU A 410 -4.21 -4.20 14.42
CA LEU A 410 -4.81 -2.85 14.34
C LEU A 410 -4.05 -1.93 13.38
N LYS A 411 -2.72 -2.02 13.32
CA LYS A 411 -1.93 -1.31 12.30
C LYS A 411 -2.28 -1.79 10.91
N ARG A 412 -2.43 -3.11 10.71
CA ARG A 412 -2.85 -3.66 9.43
C ARG A 412 -4.26 -3.19 9.04
N ALA A 413 -5.18 -3.14 9.99
CA ALA A 413 -6.51 -2.58 9.79
C ALA A 413 -6.44 -1.09 9.35
N LEU A 414 -5.56 -0.29 9.95
CA LEU A 414 -5.32 1.11 9.52
C LEU A 414 -4.65 1.25 8.15
N GLU A 415 -3.81 0.31 7.74
CA GLU A 415 -3.24 0.32 6.39
C GLU A 415 -4.33 0.12 5.33
N LEU A 416 -5.35 -0.68 5.66
CA LEU A 416 -6.48 -1.02 4.80
C LEU A 416 -7.63 0.00 4.92
N ASP A 417 -7.77 0.67 6.06
CA ASP A 417 -8.82 1.66 6.32
C ASP A 417 -8.27 2.89 7.07
N PRO A 418 -7.41 3.70 6.42
CA PRO A 418 -6.61 4.75 7.07
C PRO A 418 -7.42 5.90 7.69
N LEU A 419 -8.63 6.17 7.19
CA LEU A 419 -9.51 7.23 7.67
C LEU A 419 -10.62 6.71 8.60
N SER A 420 -10.62 5.42 8.95
CA SER A 420 -11.56 4.88 9.93
C SER A 420 -11.31 5.44 11.33
N MET A 421 -12.22 6.29 11.80
CA MET A 421 -12.11 6.91 13.13
C MET A 421 -12.09 5.87 14.25
N ILE A 422 -12.91 4.82 14.17
CA ILE A 422 -12.99 3.80 15.21
C ILE A 422 -11.69 3.00 15.31
N ILE A 423 -11.07 2.62 14.19
CA ILE A 423 -9.81 1.88 14.21
C ILE A 423 -8.68 2.77 14.75
N ASN A 424 -8.65 4.05 14.36
CA ASN A 424 -7.66 5.01 14.88
C ASN A 424 -7.83 5.23 16.41
N ALA A 425 -9.07 5.36 16.90
CA ALA A 425 -9.38 5.47 18.31
C ALA A 425 -8.98 4.22 19.10
N ASP A 426 -9.37 3.03 18.63
CA ASP A 426 -9.07 1.78 19.32
C ASP A 426 -7.57 1.49 19.38
N LEU A 427 -6.82 1.78 18.30
CA LEU A 427 -5.36 1.65 18.35
C LEU A 427 -4.74 2.57 19.41
N SER A 428 -5.26 3.79 19.59
CA SER A 428 -4.78 4.68 20.65
C SER A 428 -5.04 4.10 22.04
N ILE A 429 -6.20 3.49 22.26
CA ILE A 429 -6.58 2.83 23.52
C ILE A 429 -5.68 1.60 23.77
N ILE A 430 -5.44 0.78 22.74
CA ILE A 430 -4.56 -0.39 22.87
C ILE A 430 -3.11 0.03 23.17
N TYR A 431 -2.61 1.12 22.58
CA TYR A 431 -1.31 1.66 22.97
C TYR A 431 -1.27 2.09 24.44
N LEU A 432 -2.34 2.73 24.94
CA LEU A 432 -2.45 3.12 26.33
C LEU A 432 -2.40 1.91 27.27
N TYR A 433 -3.15 0.85 26.97
CA TYR A 433 -3.13 -0.40 27.74
C TYR A 433 -1.78 -1.13 27.67
N ALA A 434 -1.08 -1.02 26.53
CA ALA A 434 0.29 -1.52 26.37
C ALA A 434 1.36 -0.59 27.00
N ARG A 435 0.96 0.49 27.68
CA ARG A 435 1.84 1.50 28.30
C ARG A 435 2.78 2.19 27.30
N ARG A 436 2.37 2.30 26.04
CA ARG A 436 3.06 3.04 24.96
C ARG A 436 2.46 4.45 24.85
N TYR A 437 2.66 5.26 25.88
CA TYR A 437 1.97 6.55 26.04
C TYR A 437 2.22 7.53 24.89
N ASP A 438 3.46 7.67 24.42
CA ASP A 438 3.78 8.57 23.31
C ASP A 438 3.08 8.15 22.00
N ALA A 439 3.01 6.83 21.74
CA ALA A 439 2.31 6.30 20.58
C ALA A 439 0.79 6.46 20.72
N ALA A 440 0.25 6.30 21.93
CA ALA A 440 -1.17 6.53 22.22
C ALA A 440 -1.55 7.99 21.96
N GLU A 441 -0.76 8.95 22.48
CA GLU A 441 -1.00 10.38 22.27
C GLU A 441 -0.92 10.75 20.79
N ALA A 442 0.14 10.32 20.09
CA ALA A 442 0.30 10.61 18.66
C ALA A 442 -0.88 10.06 17.85
N GLN A 443 -1.32 8.83 18.15
CA GLN A 443 -2.44 8.19 17.47
C GLN A 443 -3.77 8.89 17.79
N ALA A 444 -4.01 9.30 19.04
CA ALA A 444 -5.21 10.03 19.43
C ALA A 444 -5.29 11.41 18.75
N ARG A 445 -4.16 12.13 18.62
CA ARG A 445 -4.09 13.40 17.86
C ARG A 445 -4.47 13.19 16.40
N LYS A 446 -3.98 12.12 15.77
CA LYS A 446 -4.36 11.77 14.40
C LYS A 446 -5.87 11.51 14.27
N THR A 447 -6.48 10.82 15.23
CA THR A 447 -7.94 10.61 15.25
C THR A 447 -8.70 11.94 15.28
N LEU A 448 -8.28 12.90 16.10
CA LEU A 448 -8.90 14.23 16.18
C LEU A 448 -8.73 15.04 14.89
N GLU A 449 -7.61 14.89 14.20
CA GLU A 449 -7.40 15.53 12.89
C GLU A 449 -8.36 14.98 11.82
N ILE A 450 -8.70 13.70 11.87
CA ILE A 450 -9.69 13.08 10.97
C ILE A 450 -11.09 13.61 11.29
N ASP A 451 -11.47 13.61 12.57
CA ASP A 451 -12.78 14.10 13.04
C ASP A 451 -13.05 15.54 12.63
N SER A 452 -12.04 16.41 12.71
CA SER A 452 -12.14 17.83 12.30
C SER A 452 -12.40 18.06 10.80
N ARG A 453 -12.32 17.02 9.97
CA ARG A 453 -12.55 17.06 8.51
C ARG A 453 -13.88 16.43 8.07
N SER A 454 -14.57 15.74 8.97
CA SER A 454 -15.94 15.21 8.81
C SER A 454 -16.98 16.26 9.17
#